data_AF-A0A3S1KFR0-F1
#
_entry.id   AF-A0A3S1KFR0-F1
#
_cell.length_a   1.000
_cell.length_b   1.000
_cell.length_c   1.000
_cell.angle_alpha   90.00
_cell.angle_beta   90.00
_cell.angle_gamma   90.00
#
_symmetry.space_group_name_H-M   'P 1'
#
loop_
_entity.id
_entity.type
_entity.pdbx_description
1 polymer ?
#
loop_
_entity_poly.entity_id
_entity_poly.type
_entity_poly.pdbx_seq_one_letter_code
_entity_poly.pdbx_strand_id
1 'polypeptide(L)' 'MSLALQTFSTVKDANAALQASGTRYLGGGTLVVRGANEGDVSVSSLVRVTEPSLS' A
#
# COMPACT_ATOMS: atom_id res chain seq x y z
N MET A 1 -12.84 -4.83 -10.36
CA MET A 1 -11.69 -4.09 -9.83
C MET A 1 -10.93 -4.99 -8.90
N SER A 2 -9.64 -5.22 -9.15
CA SER A 2 -8.78 -6.00 -8.26
C SER A 2 -7.87 -5.06 -7.49
N LEU A 3 -8.03 -5.00 -6.18
CA LEU A 3 -7.11 -4.31 -5.27
C LEU A 3 -6.16 -5.37 -4.68
N ALA A 4 -4.86 -5.21 -4.90
CA ALA A 4 -3.85 -6.08 -4.31
C ALA A 4 -3.37 -5.54 -2.95
N LEU A 5 -3.01 -6.44 -2.03
CA LEU A 5 -2.28 -6.11 -0.81
C LEU A 5 -0.95 -6.85 -0.81
N GLN A 6 0.15 -6.09 -0.70
CA GLN A 6 1.51 -6.60 -0.63
C GLN A 6 2.10 -6.26 0.72
N THR A 7 2.61 -7.27 1.42
CA THR A 7 3.25 -7.11 2.74
C THR A 7 4.74 -7.42 2.63
N PHE A 8 5.58 -6.52 3.14
CA PHE A 8 7.03 -6.67 3.13
C PHE A 8 7.59 -6.58 4.55
N SER A 9 8.62 -7.39 4.82
CA SER A 9 9.34 -7.39 6.10
C SER A 9 10.40 -6.29 6.19
N THR A 10 10.77 -5.67 5.08
CA THR A 10 11.77 -4.59 5.01
C THR A 10 11.25 -3.36 4.29
N VAL A 11 11.71 -2.17 4.70
CA VAL A 11 11.44 -0.90 4.00
C VAL A 11 11.98 -0.93 2.58
N LYS A 12 13.12 -1.60 2.36
CA LYS A 12 13.76 -1.67 1.04
C LYS A 12 12.86 -2.32 0.01
N ASP A 13 12.28 -3.47 0.33
CA ASP A 13 11.45 -4.22 -0.62
C ASP A 13 10.10 -3.53 -0.83
N ALA A 14 9.53 -2.95 0.22
CA ALA A 14 8.34 -2.10 0.10
C ALA A 14 8.57 -0.87 -0.77
N ASN A 15 9.72 -0.21 -0.64
CA ASN A 15 10.06 0.96 -1.45
C ASN A 15 10.21 0.59 -2.93
N ALA A 16 10.73 -0.60 -3.24
CA ALA A 16 10.78 -1.11 -4.61
C ALA A 16 9.36 -1.34 -5.17
N ALA A 17 8.47 -1.94 -4.38
CA ALA A 17 7.07 -2.15 -4.78
C ALA A 17 6.29 -0.84 -4.98
N LEU A 18 6.55 0.18 -4.16
CA LEU A 18 5.93 1.50 -4.25
C LEU A 18 6.23 2.26 -5.55
N GLN A 19 7.26 1.87 -6.31
CA GLN A 19 7.57 2.49 -7.60
C GLN A 19 6.55 2.15 -8.69
N ALA A 20 5.75 1.09 -8.51
CA ALA A 20 4.71 0.72 -9.46
C ALA A 20 3.54 1.71 -9.42
N SER A 21 3.04 2.09 -10.60
CA SER A 21 1.89 2.99 -10.72
C SER A 21 0.65 2.44 -10.01
N GLY A 22 -0.11 3.32 -9.38
CA GLY A 22 -1.32 2.97 -8.63
C GLY A 22 -1.08 2.26 -7.30
N THR A 23 0.17 2.24 -6.83
CA THR A 23 0.53 1.68 -5.52
C THR A 23 0.48 2.75 -4.44
N ARG A 24 -0.14 2.43 -3.30
CA ARG A 24 -0.22 3.32 -2.13
C ARG A 24 0.28 2.63 -0.88
N TYR A 25 1.00 3.38 -0.04
CA TYR A 25 1.47 2.85 1.25
C TYR A 25 0.34 2.81 2.30
N LEU A 26 0.26 1.71 3.03
CA LEU A 26 -0.74 1.43 4.06
C LEU A 26 -0.12 1.48 5.46
N GLY A 27 0.17 2.71 5.93
CA GLY A 27 0.62 2.97 7.31
C GLY A 27 -0.55 3.04 8.31
N GLY A 28 -1.39 4.08 8.20
CA GLY A 28 -2.62 4.24 9.02
C GLY A 28 -3.93 3.90 8.30
N GLY A 29 -3.89 3.77 6.96
CA GLY A 29 -4.97 3.23 6.14
C GLY A 29 -6.23 4.09 5.93
N THR A 30 -6.59 5.01 6.83
CA THR A 30 -7.91 5.67 6.78
C THR A 30 -8.25 6.35 5.44
N LEU A 31 -7.35 7.17 4.89
CA LEU A 31 -7.60 7.88 3.63
C LEU A 31 -7.49 6.97 2.41
N VAL A 32 -6.50 6.08 2.41
CA VAL A 32 -6.23 5.17 1.29
C VAL A 32 -7.35 4.14 1.14
N VAL A 33 -7.83 3.57 2.25
CA VAL A 33 -8.94 2.62 2.25
C VAL A 33 -10.26 3.30 1.90
N ARG A 34 -10.49 4.54 2.36
CA ARG A 34 -11.67 5.31 1.95
C ARG A 34 -11.70 5.52 0.43
N GLY A 35 -10.63 6.03 -0.17
CA GLY A 35 -10.56 6.24 -1.61
C GLY A 35 -10.80 4.96 -2.40
N ALA A 36 -10.17 3.85 -2.01
CA ALA A 36 -10.40 2.55 -2.64
C ALA A 36 -11.87 2.09 -2.53
N ASN A 37 -12.51 2.25 -1.37
CA ASN A 37 -13.91 1.88 -1.14
C ASN A 37 -14.90 2.80 -1.88
N GLU A 38 -14.55 4.07 -2.08
CA GLU A 38 -15.32 5.03 -2.87
C GLU A 38 -15.15 4.81 -4.39
N GLY A 39 -14.29 3.85 -4.79
CA GLY A 39 -14.12 3.44 -6.18
C GLY A 39 -13.03 4.19 -6.92
N ASP A 40 -12.05 4.77 -6.23
CA ASP A 40 -10.87 5.37 -6.86
C ASP A 40 -10.05 4.31 -7.63
N VAL A 41 -10.27 4.25 -8.95
CA VAL A 41 -9.59 3.32 -9.86
C VAL A 41 -8.10 3.62 -10.05
N SER A 42 -7.61 4.76 -9.55
CA SER A 42 -6.18 5.08 -9.59
C SER A 42 -5.39 4.26 -8.58
N VAL A 43 -6.05 3.61 -7.60
CA VAL A 43 -5.42 2.74 -6.61
C VAL A 43 -5.64 1.27 -6.98
N SER A 44 -4.56 0.58 -7.31
CA SER A 44 -4.56 -0.84 -7.71
C SER A 44 -3.81 -1.75 -6.75
N SER A 45 -2.91 -1.19 -5.92
CA SER A 45 -2.11 -1.95 -4.96
C SER A 45 -1.88 -1.18 -3.65
N LEU A 46 -1.92 -1.90 -2.54
CA LEU A 46 -1.57 -1.42 -1.21
C LEU A 46 -0.27 -2.09 -0.74
N VAL A 47 0.68 -1.30 -0.26
CA VAL A 47 1.94 -1.79 0.29
C VAL A 47 1.95 -1.55 1.79
N ARG A 48 2.18 -2.61 2.58
CA ARG A 48 2.36 -2.55 4.03
C ARG A 48 3.75 -3.06 4.41
N VAL A 49 4.37 -2.42 5.39
CA VAL A 49 5.63 -2.88 6.00
C VAL A 49 5.36 -3.40 7.41
N THR A 50 6.05 -4.48 7.79
CA THR A 50 6.04 -5.06 9.14
C THR A 50 7.41 -5.00 9.83
N GLU A 51 8.29 -4.12 9.35
CA GLU A 51 9.62 -3.92 9.94
C GLU A 51 9.48 -3.39 11.37
N PRO A 52 10.10 -4.04 12.39
CA PRO A 52 9.94 -3.65 13.80
C PRO A 52 10.39 -2.22 14.13
N SER A 53 11.27 -1.64 13.32
CA SER A 53 11.78 -0.26 13.46
C SER A 53 10.71 0.81 13.24
N LEU A 54 9.56 0.46 12.66
CA LEU A 54 8.47 1.38 12.30
C LEU A 54 7.26 1.30 13.24
N SER A 55 7.37 0.59 14.37
CA SER A 55 6.28 0.40 15.36
C SER A 55 6.40 1.30 16.58
#